data_AF-A0A966L4K1-F1
#
_entry.id   AF-A0A966L4K1-F1
#
_cell.length_a   1.000
_cell.length_b   1.000
_cell.length_c   1.000
_cell.angle_alpha   90.00
_cell.angle_beta   90.00
_cell.angle_gamma   90.00
#
_symmetry.space_group_name_H-M   'P 1'
#
loop_
_entity.id
_entity.type
_entity.pdbx_description
1 polymer ?
#
loop_
_entity_poly.entity_id
_entity_poly.type
_entity_poly.pdbx_seq_one_letter_code
_entity_poly.pdbx_strand_id
1 'polypeptide(L)' 'MGKPQIAVRIPPPLLAELNQYVERVGTSKTDVIISAISQYLGCAEIVPLSQRVSELELQMKKLRTLIESYSSTEEGNQ' A
#
# COMPACT_ATOMS: atom_id res chain seq x y z
N MET A 1 1.58 -28.55 -10.21
CA MET A 1 1.68 -27.66 -9.04
C MET A 1 0.29 -27.16 -8.72
N GLY A 2 -0.29 -27.54 -7.57
CA GLY A 2 -1.64 -27.10 -7.18
C GLY A 2 -1.65 -25.62 -6.79
N LYS A 3 -2.75 -24.92 -7.04
CA LYS A 3 -2.94 -23.55 -6.55
C LYS A 3 -3.15 -23.61 -5.04
N PRO A 4 -2.22 -23.10 -4.20
CA PRO A 4 -2.41 -23.11 -2.75
C PRO A 4 -3.65 -22.28 -2.40
N GLN A 5 -4.47 -22.79 -1.48
CA GLN A 5 -5.71 -22.15 -1.04
C GLN A 5 -5.65 -21.88 0.47
N ILE A 6 -6.19 -20.75 0.88
CA ILE A 6 -6.31 -20.33 2.28
C ILE A 6 -7.77 -19.93 2.51
N ALA A 7 -8.39 -20.44 3.57
CA ALA A 7 -9.71 -20.02 4.02
C ALA A 7 -9.58 -19.15 5.28
N VAL A 8 -10.24 -18.00 5.30
CA VAL A 8 -10.13 -17.01 6.40
C VAL A 8 -11.54 -16.65 6.87
N ARG A 9 -11.73 -16.51 8.19
CA ARG A 9 -12.96 -15.97 8.76
C ARG A 9 -12.81 -14.46 8.90
N ILE A 10 -13.75 -13.73 8.34
CA ILE A 10 -13.77 -12.26 8.39
C ILE A 10 -15.07 -11.77 9.04
N PRO A 11 -15.02 -10.67 9.82
CA PRO A 11 -16.22 -10.05 10.37
C PRO A 11 -17.21 -9.64 9.26
N PRO A 12 -18.53 -9.80 9.47
CA PRO A 12 -19.55 -9.36 8.52
C PRO A 12 -19.40 -7.92 7.99
N PRO A 13 -19.08 -6.89 8.82
CA PRO A 13 -18.92 -5.53 8.30
C PRO A 13 -17.73 -5.41 7.34
N LEU A 14 -16.64 -6.14 7.60
CA LEU A 14 -15.46 -6.13 6.74
C LEU A 14 -15.74 -6.80 5.38
N LEU A 15 -16.55 -7.86 5.38
CA LEU A 15 -16.99 -8.49 4.14
C LEU A 15 -17.86 -7.55 3.30
N ALA A 16 -18.72 -6.76 3.93
CA ALA A 16 -19.58 -5.79 3.24
C ALA A 16 -18.74 -4.69 2.55
N GLU A 17 -17.80 -4.09 3.28
CA GLU A 17 -16.84 -3.11 2.74
C GLU A 17 -16.03 -3.68 1.57
N LEU A 18 -15.50 -4.91 1.71
CA LEU A 18 -14.76 -5.59 0.65
C LEU A 18 -15.61 -5.80 -0.61
N ASN A 19 -16.89 -6.16 -0.44
CA ASN A 19 -17.81 -6.35 -1.56
C ASN A 19 -18.05 -5.03 -2.30
N GLN A 20 -18.32 -3.95 -1.57
CA GLN A 20 -18.54 -2.63 -2.13
C GLN A 20 -17.30 -2.11 -2.88
N TYR A 21 -16.11 -2.33 -2.33
CA TYR A 21 -14.86 -1.97 -2.99
C TYR A 21 -14.66 -2.72 -4.31
N VAL A 22 -14.94 -4.02 -4.31
CA VAL A 22 -14.88 -4.88 -5.50
C VAL A 22 -15.82 -4.40 -6.60
N GLU A 23 -17.05 -4.03 -6.24
CA GLU A 23 -18.03 -3.49 -7.20
C GLU A 23 -17.58 -2.14 -7.76
N ARG A 24 -17.00 -1.27 -6.92
CA ARG A 24 -16.52 0.06 -7.33
C ARG A 24 -15.32 0.00 -8.27
N VAL A 25 -14.38 -0.90 -8.02
CA VAL A 25 -13.10 -0.98 -8.75
C VAL A 25 -13.19 -1.96 -9.93
N GLY A 26 -14.21 -2.82 -9.97
CA GLY A 26 -14.37 -3.81 -11.03
C GLY A 26 -13.32 -4.91 -10.98
N THR A 27 -12.92 -5.34 -9.79
CA THR A 27 -11.86 -6.34 -9.57
C THR A 27 -12.37 -7.53 -8.77
N SER A 28 -11.65 -8.66 -8.74
CA SER A 28 -12.08 -9.83 -7.97
C SER A 28 -11.71 -9.69 -6.48
N LYS A 29 -12.48 -10.32 -5.60
CA LYS A 29 -12.16 -10.37 -4.15
C LYS A 29 -10.78 -11.00 -3.92
N THR A 30 -10.44 -12.00 -4.71
CA THR A 30 -9.13 -12.65 -4.68
C THR A 30 -8.02 -11.67 -4.99
N ASP A 31 -8.14 -10.89 -6.07
CA ASP A 31 -7.12 -9.91 -6.46
C ASP A 31 -6.93 -8.83 -5.39
N VAL A 32 -8.02 -8.36 -4.77
CA VAL A 32 -7.93 -7.39 -3.66
C VAL A 32 -7.19 -7.97 -2.47
N ILE A 33 -7.51 -9.20 -2.06
CA ILE A 33 -6.88 -9.85 -0.91
C ILE A 33 -5.42 -10.17 -1.20
N ILE A 34 -5.09 -10.66 -2.39
CA ILE A 34 -3.69 -10.92 -2.79
C ILE A 34 -2.89 -9.63 -2.83
N SER A 35 -3.45 -8.54 -3.38
CA SER A 35 -2.81 -7.23 -3.38
C SER A 35 -2.59 -6.70 -1.97
N ALA A 36 -3.59 -6.81 -1.08
CA ALA A 36 -3.48 -6.37 0.30
C ALA A 36 -2.41 -7.15 1.08
N ILE A 37 -2.36 -8.48 0.90
CA ILE A 37 -1.34 -9.34 1.53
C ILE A 37 0.06 -9.03 0.98
N SER A 38 0.19 -8.85 -0.35
CA SER A 38 1.47 -8.48 -0.99
C SER A 38 2.00 -7.15 -0.47
N GLN A 39 1.14 -6.14 -0.35
CA GLN A 39 1.48 -4.85 0.25
C GLN A 39 1.85 -4.97 1.72
N TYR A 40 1.06 -5.71 2.51
CA TYR A 40 1.30 -5.88 3.95
C TYR A 40 2.62 -6.60 4.25
N LEU A 41 2.94 -7.65 3.49
CA LEU A 41 4.17 -8.43 3.67
C LEU A 41 5.39 -7.81 2.99
N GLY A 42 5.23 -6.70 2.26
CA GLY A 42 6.30 -6.14 1.44
C GLY A 42 6.76 -7.07 0.31
N CYS A 43 6.00 -8.12 -0.01
CA CYS A 43 6.23 -9.05 -1.12
C CYS A 43 5.80 -8.41 -2.44
N ALA A 44 6.32 -7.22 -2.73
CA ALA A 44 6.00 -6.40 -3.90
C ALA A 44 6.63 -6.95 -5.21
N GLU A 45 7.07 -8.20 -5.25
CA GLU A 45 7.49 -8.86 -6.51
C GLU A 45 6.31 -9.04 -7.50
N ILE A 46 5.07 -8.85 -7.04
CA ILE A 46 3.84 -8.88 -7.85
C ILE A 46 3.39 -7.46 -8.24
N VAL A 47 3.93 -6.41 -7.61
CA VAL A 47 3.60 -5.02 -7.92
C VAL A 47 4.53 -4.54 -9.05
N PRO A 48 4.00 -3.98 -10.17
CA PRO A 48 4.83 -3.47 -11.25
C PRO A 48 5.93 -2.55 -10.72
N LEU A 49 7.16 -2.73 -11.21
CA LEU A 49 8.33 -1.95 -10.80
C LEU A 49 8.06 -0.43 -10.83
N SER A 50 7.27 0.02 -11.80
CA SER A 50 6.82 1.41 -11.92
C SER A 50 6.10 1.93 -10.67
N GLN A 51 5.16 1.17 -10.11
CA GLN A 51 4.44 1.57 -8.90
C GLN A 51 5.36 1.61 -7.67
N ARG A 52 6.29 0.66 -7.55
CA ARG A 52 7.28 0.63 -6.46
C ARG A 52 8.22 1.84 -6.53
N VAL A 53 8.66 2.20 -7.73
CA VAL A 53 9.51 3.38 -7.96
C VAL A 53 8.73 4.66 -7.64
N SER A 54 7.49 4.79 -8.10
CA SER A 54 6.65 5.97 -7.79
C SER A 54 6.37 6.15 -6.30
N GLU A 55 6.15 5.07 -5.56
CA GLU A 55 5.96 5.15 -4.11
C GLU A 55 7.25 5.54 -3.38
N LEU A 56 8.40 5.03 -3.85
CA LEU A 56 9.72 5.37 -3.31
C LEU A 56 10.08 6.85 -3.61
N GLU A 57 9.77 7.35 -4.80
CA GLU A 57 9.91 8.77 -5.16
C GLU A 57 9.05 9.67 -4.26
N LEU A 58 7.82 9.25 -3.96
CA LEU A 58 6.93 9.99 -3.07
C LEU A 58 7.48 10.04 -1.64
N GLN A 59 7.99 8.91 -1.13
CA GLN A 59 8.61 8.86 0.21
C GLN A 59 9.88 9.72 0.27
N MET A 60 10.73 9.67 -0.76
CA MET A 60 11.91 10.54 -0.86
C MET A 60 11.56 12.02 -0.92
N LYS A 61 10.48 12.39 -1.61
CA LYS A 61 9.99 13.78 -1.65
C LYS A 61 9.55 14.24 -0.26
N LYS A 62 8.79 13.42 0.47
CA LYS A 62 8.38 13.73 1.85
C LYS A 62 9.58 13.88 2.78
N LEU A 63 10.56 12.99 2.66
CA LEU A 63 11.78 13.04 3.46
C LEU A 63 12.60 14.30 3.17
N ARG A 64 12.74 14.67 1.88
CA ARG A 64 13.40 15.92 1.48
C ARG A 64 12.70 17.14 2.07
N THR A 65 11.38 17.24 1.94
CA THR A 65 10.61 18.34 2.52
C THR A 65 10.77 18.41 4.04
N LEU A 66 10.83 17.26 4.71
CA LEU A 66 11.06 17.19 6.14
C LEU A 66 12.46 17.70 6.51
N ILE A 67 13.50 17.25 5.81
CA ILE A 67 14.89 17.71 6.03
C ILE A 67 15.00 19.22 5.78
N GLU A 68 14.39 19.72 4.70
CA GLU A 68 14.36 21.15 4.38
C GLU A 68 13.71 21.95 5.52
N SER A 69 12.60 21.44 6.09
CA SER A 69 11.94 22.07 7.23
C SER A 69 12.79 22.10 8.51
N TYR A 70 13.64 21.09 8.73
CA TYR A 70 14.57 21.06 9.86
C TYR A 70 15.81 21.94 9.62
N SER A 71 16.27 22.07 8.37
CA SER A 71 17.40 22.96 8.03
C SER A 71 17.05 24.45 8.11
N SER A 72 15.78 24.83 7.93
CA SER A 72 15.33 26.22 8.10
C SER A 72 15.12 26.63 9.56
N THR A 73 15.19 25.71 10.52
CA THR A 73 15.03 26.02 11.95
C THR A 73 16.35 26.33 12.68
N GLU A 74 17.51 26.18 12.04
CA GLU A 74 18.81 26.44 12.68
C GLU A 74 19.43 27.83 12.36
N GLU A 75 18.88 28.60 11.42
CA GLU A 75 19.41 29.96 11.08
C GLU A 75 18.82 31.11 11.92
N GLY A 76 17.99 30.81 12.92
CA GLY A 76 17.24 31.81 13.70
C GLY A 76 17.70 32.05 15.14
N ASN A 77 18.89 31.60 15.54
CA ASN A 77 19.37 31.80 16.90
C ASN A 77 20.87 32.11 16.97
N GLN A 78 21.26 33.30 16.48
CA GLN A 78 22.47 34.03 16.87
C GLN A 78 22.16 35.51 17.02
#